data_AF-A0A8T4NT96-F1
#
_entry.id   AF-A0A8T4NT96-F1
#
_cell.length_a   1.000
_cell.length_b   1.000
_cell.length_c   1.000
_cell.angle_alpha   90.00
_cell.angle_beta   90.00
_cell.angle_gamma   90.00
#
_symmetry.space_group_name_H-M   'P 1'
#
loop_
_entity.id
_entity.type
_entity.pdbx_description
1 polymer ?
#
loop_
_entity_poly.entity_id
_entity_poly.type
_entity_poly.pdbx_seq_one_letter_code
_entity_poly.pdbx_strand_id
1 'polypeptide(L)'
;MKKYSISQGDLYAGDHELIEFAEKIDPLSSLTIEQQFQELADSYLEDIFKGREDFERYIKLFGKINHLNDYAILFAHGGEVNGNWTYCDNGKDIKVQNWVNKTDGKYAGLILCSCNPGSYSLISKKSVLVYPDSDIDFIGGGGEITGRNVCFDLYVPKKGNIDSYVMGVELEELERKLGIKSLG
;
A
#
# COMPACT_ATOMS: atom_id res chain seq x y z
N MET A 1 13.12 10.33 -1.34
CA MET A 1 12.48 9.00 -1.46
C MET A 1 12.97 8.35 -2.73
N LYS A 2 13.53 7.14 -2.62
CA LYS A 2 14.02 6.38 -3.77
C LYS A 2 12.91 5.50 -4.33
N LYS A 3 12.85 5.40 -5.66
CA LYS A 3 11.84 4.63 -6.38
C LYS A 3 12.49 3.39 -6.99
N TYR A 4 11.84 2.24 -6.85
CA TYR A 4 12.21 0.97 -7.47
C TYR A 4 11.00 0.39 -8.18
N SER A 5 11.21 -0.11 -9.39
CA SER A 5 10.16 -0.85 -10.10
C SER A 5 10.16 -2.30 -9.64
N ILE A 6 8.96 -2.84 -9.39
CA ILE A 6 8.72 -4.18 -8.86
C ILE A 6 7.72 -4.90 -9.76
N SER A 7 7.43 -6.18 -9.48
CA SER A 7 6.64 -7.03 -10.35
C SER A 7 5.24 -6.46 -10.66
N GLN A 8 4.64 -5.77 -9.69
CA GLN A 8 3.29 -5.21 -9.77
C GLN A 8 3.28 -3.70 -9.48
N GLY A 9 4.28 -2.97 -9.98
CA GLY A 9 4.29 -1.51 -9.98
C GLY A 9 5.57 -0.92 -9.42
N ASP A 10 5.46 -0.03 -8.44
CA ASP A 10 6.61 0.70 -7.92
C ASP A 10 6.63 0.83 -6.39
N LEU A 11 7.79 0.56 -5.79
CA LEU A 11 8.09 0.80 -4.38
C LEU A 11 8.77 2.16 -4.21
N TYR A 12 8.27 2.96 -3.28
CA TYR A 12 8.81 4.25 -2.86
C TYR A 12 9.33 4.11 -1.43
N ALA A 13 10.64 3.91 -1.29
CA ALA A 13 11.28 3.66 0.00
C ALA A 13 11.88 4.95 0.60
N GLY A 14 11.54 5.21 1.87
CA GLY A 14 12.20 6.20 2.72
C GLY A 14 13.67 5.84 2.99
N ASP A 15 14.49 6.82 3.33
CA ASP A 15 15.92 6.62 3.58
C ASP A 15 16.22 5.67 4.74
N HIS A 16 15.45 5.75 5.83
CA HIS A 16 15.63 4.84 6.96
C HIS A 16 15.33 3.38 6.57
N GLU A 17 14.27 3.17 5.80
CA GLU A 17 13.91 1.83 5.31
C GLU A 17 14.93 1.25 4.35
N LEU A 18 15.63 2.10 3.58
CA LEU A 18 16.72 1.63 2.73
C LEU A 18 17.87 1.04 3.54
N ILE A 19 18.10 1.55 4.76
CA ILE A 19 19.11 1.00 5.67
C ILE A 19 18.64 -0.35 6.18
N GLU A 20 17.39 -0.45 6.67
CA GLU A 20 16.82 -1.72 7.13
C GLU A 20 16.77 -2.78 6.02
N PHE A 21 16.44 -2.38 4.78
CA PHE A 21 16.49 -3.27 3.63
C PHE A 21 17.91 -3.73 3.35
N ALA A 22 18.89 -2.81 3.37
CA ALA A 22 20.29 -3.15 3.14
C ALA A 22 20.83 -4.15 4.17
N GLU A 23 20.35 -4.12 5.41
CA GLU A 23 20.68 -5.12 6.43
C GLU A 23 20.11 -6.52 6.15
N LYS A 24 19.01 -6.60 5.37
CA LYS A 24 18.38 -7.85 4.93
C LYS A 24 18.93 -8.40 3.62
N ILE A 25 19.76 -7.63 2.91
CA ILE A 25 20.41 -8.08 1.67
C ILE A 25 21.45 -9.15 2.01
N ASP A 26 21.31 -10.32 1.39
CA ASP A 26 22.30 -11.39 1.48
C ASP A 26 23.42 -11.11 0.46
N PRO A 27 24.64 -10.77 0.92
CA PRO A 27 25.77 -10.52 0.02
C PRO A 27 26.29 -11.80 -0.65
N LEU A 28 25.86 -12.99 -0.20
CA LEU A 28 26.22 -14.28 -0.78
C LEU A 28 25.15 -14.79 -1.76
N SER A 29 24.02 -14.11 -1.87
CA SER A 29 22.97 -14.43 -2.82
C SER A 29 23.46 -14.28 -4.27
N SER A 30 22.93 -15.13 -5.16
CA SER A 30 23.16 -15.00 -6.60
C SER A 30 22.36 -13.87 -7.24
N LEU A 31 21.42 -13.28 -6.50
CA LEU A 31 20.55 -12.20 -6.96
C LEU A 31 21.24 -10.83 -6.82
N THR A 32 20.96 -9.92 -7.75
CA THR A 32 21.37 -8.52 -7.59
C THR A 32 20.65 -7.88 -6.41
N ILE A 33 21.20 -6.77 -5.90
CA ILE A 33 20.56 -6.00 -4.82
C ILE A 33 19.13 -5.61 -5.25
N GLU A 34 18.95 -5.14 -6.48
CA GLU A 34 17.63 -4.76 -7.00
C GLU A 34 16.64 -5.93 -7.00
N GLN A 35 17.08 -7.14 -7.33
CA GLN A 35 16.24 -8.34 -7.31
C GLN A 35 15.83 -8.72 -5.88
N GLN A 36 16.76 -8.64 -4.92
CA GLN A 36 16.45 -8.90 -3.51
C GLN A 36 15.50 -7.84 -2.93
N PHE A 37 15.66 -6.57 -3.33
CA PHE A 37 14.71 -5.50 -3.00
C PHE A 37 13.32 -5.78 -3.57
N GLN A 38 13.26 -6.26 -4.81
CA GLN A 38 12.01 -6.63 -5.45
C GLN A 38 11.33 -7.80 -4.72
N GLU A 39 12.05 -8.86 -4.38
CA GLU A 39 11.51 -10.01 -3.63
C GLU A 39 10.95 -9.57 -2.27
N LEU A 40 11.66 -8.68 -1.57
CA LEU A 40 11.18 -8.15 -0.29
C LEU A 40 9.93 -7.28 -0.46
N ALA A 41 9.87 -6.46 -1.51
CA ALA A 41 8.69 -5.64 -1.81
C ALA A 41 7.47 -6.49 -2.17
N ASP A 42 7.68 -7.54 -2.97
CA ASP A 42 6.65 -8.49 -3.36
C ASP A 42 6.14 -9.27 -2.12
N SER A 43 7.04 -9.67 -1.21
CA SER A 43 6.65 -10.29 0.08
C SER A 43 5.77 -9.37 0.92
N TYR A 44 6.09 -8.07 1.03
CA TYR A 44 5.24 -7.15 1.77
C TYR A 44 3.86 -6.96 1.12
N LEU A 45 3.80 -6.95 -0.21
CA LEU A 45 2.53 -6.88 -0.93
C LEU A 45 1.67 -8.12 -0.64
N GLU A 46 2.27 -9.30 -0.65
CA GLU A 46 1.62 -10.56 -0.27
C GLU A 46 1.09 -10.50 1.17
N ASP A 47 1.89 -10.04 2.13
CA ASP A 47 1.49 -9.93 3.53
C ASP A 47 0.35 -8.93 3.76
N ILE A 48 0.32 -7.82 3.01
CA ILE A 48 -0.77 -6.83 3.07
C ILE A 48 -2.08 -7.44 2.58
N PHE A 49 -2.04 -8.25 1.51
CA PHE A 49 -3.24 -8.86 0.94
C PHE A 49 -3.59 -10.23 1.51
N LYS A 50 -2.73 -10.84 2.33
CA LYS A 50 -3.01 -12.10 3.01
C LYS A 50 -4.23 -11.95 3.92
N GLY A 51 -5.30 -12.69 3.61
CA GLY A 51 -6.60 -12.56 4.30
C GLY A 51 -7.39 -11.29 3.94
N ARG A 52 -6.97 -10.56 2.89
CA ARG A 52 -7.60 -9.37 2.32
C ARG A 52 -7.61 -9.46 0.78
N GLU A 53 -7.86 -10.65 0.25
CA GLU A 53 -7.83 -10.93 -1.19
C GLU A 53 -8.92 -10.15 -1.95
N ASP A 54 -9.97 -9.75 -1.26
CA ASP A 54 -11.02 -8.86 -1.73
C ASP A 54 -10.52 -7.44 -2.05
N PHE A 55 -9.59 -6.89 -1.26
CA PHE A 55 -8.96 -5.60 -1.54
C PHE A 55 -8.16 -5.66 -2.83
N GLU A 56 -7.34 -6.70 -2.98
CA GLU A 56 -6.53 -6.89 -4.18
C GLU A 56 -7.42 -7.03 -5.42
N ARG A 57 -8.47 -7.86 -5.33
CA ARG A 57 -9.46 -8.03 -6.40
C ARG A 57 -10.17 -6.72 -6.71
N TYR A 58 -10.57 -5.96 -5.71
CA TYR A 58 -11.25 -4.68 -5.89
C TYR A 58 -10.36 -3.70 -6.67
N ILE A 59 -9.11 -3.53 -6.27
CA ILE A 59 -8.17 -2.64 -6.95
C ILE A 59 -7.95 -3.07 -8.40
N LYS A 60 -7.78 -4.37 -8.67
CA LYS A 60 -7.63 -4.91 -10.03
C LYS A 60 -8.86 -4.61 -10.90
N LEU A 61 -10.07 -4.83 -10.40
CA LEU A 61 -11.30 -4.57 -11.16
C LEU A 61 -11.53 -3.06 -11.36
N PHE A 62 -11.32 -2.27 -10.31
CA PHE A 62 -11.40 -0.81 -10.36
C PHE A 62 -10.40 -0.25 -11.39
N GLY A 63 -9.16 -0.74 -11.39
CA GLY A 63 -8.11 -0.36 -12.33
C GLY A 63 -8.52 -0.62 -13.78
N LYS A 64 -9.06 -1.81 -14.08
CA LYS A 64 -9.57 -2.14 -15.43
C LYS A 64 -10.63 -1.16 -15.92
N ILE A 65 -11.58 -0.78 -15.05
CA ILE A 65 -12.66 0.16 -15.38
C ILE A 65 -12.11 1.58 -15.63
N ASN A 66 -11.09 1.99 -14.88
CA ASN A 66 -10.56 3.35 -14.91
C ASN A 66 -9.27 3.50 -15.74
N HIS A 67 -8.87 2.45 -16.46
CA HIS A 67 -7.62 2.39 -17.22
C HIS A 67 -6.37 2.70 -16.39
N LEU A 68 -6.34 2.19 -15.16
CA LEU A 68 -5.21 2.24 -14.25
C LEU A 68 -4.71 0.82 -14.00
N ASN A 69 -3.40 0.66 -13.90
CA ASN A 69 -2.76 -0.62 -13.62
C ASN A 69 -1.81 -0.46 -12.43
N ASP A 70 -1.35 -1.60 -11.92
CA ASP A 70 -0.27 -1.70 -10.94
C ASP A 70 -0.52 -0.97 -9.61
N TYR A 71 0.44 -1.07 -8.71
CA TYR A 71 0.43 -0.44 -7.39
C TYR A 71 1.59 0.54 -7.23
N ALA A 72 1.38 1.55 -6.39
CA ALA A 72 2.49 2.30 -5.79
C ALA A 72 2.50 2.05 -4.29
N ILE A 73 3.61 1.57 -3.76
CA ILE A 73 3.79 1.28 -2.33
C ILE A 73 4.64 2.37 -1.72
N LEU A 74 4.10 3.10 -0.73
CA LEU A 74 4.87 3.99 0.13
C LEU A 74 5.40 3.18 1.30
N PHE A 75 6.71 2.94 1.35
CA PHE A 75 7.35 2.20 2.43
C PHE A 75 8.28 3.15 3.20
N ALA A 76 7.81 3.63 4.34
CA ALA A 76 8.52 4.60 5.16
C ALA A 76 7.93 4.66 6.58
N HIS A 77 8.80 4.75 7.58
CA HIS A 77 8.43 5.15 8.94
C HIS A 77 7.45 6.32 8.95
N GLY A 78 6.32 6.08 9.60
CA GLY A 78 5.22 7.01 9.75
C GLY A 78 5.15 7.57 11.16
N GLY A 79 4.52 8.73 11.30
CA GLY A 79 4.29 9.35 12.58
C GLY A 79 3.30 10.50 12.48
N GLU A 80 3.23 11.28 13.55
CA GLU A 80 2.41 12.47 13.63
C GLU A 80 3.28 13.70 13.90
N VAL A 81 3.13 14.72 13.06
CA VAL A 81 3.72 16.04 13.28
C VAL A 81 2.67 17.12 13.09
N ASN A 82 2.45 17.91 14.15
CA ASN A 82 1.49 19.02 14.18
C ASN A 82 0.07 18.61 13.72
N GLY A 83 -0.43 17.47 14.20
CA GLY A 83 -1.77 16.96 13.86
C GLY A 83 -1.90 16.52 12.39
N ASN A 84 -0.81 16.10 11.76
CA ASN A 84 -0.82 15.54 10.41
C ASN A 84 -0.08 14.21 10.41
N TRP A 85 -0.62 13.25 9.67
CA TRP A 85 0.12 12.04 9.32
C TRP A 85 1.28 12.38 8.38
N THR A 86 2.49 12.06 8.84
CA THR A 86 3.75 12.28 8.12
C THR A 86 4.54 11.00 7.98
N TYR A 87 5.36 10.93 6.93
CA TYR A 87 6.42 9.93 6.79
C TYR A 87 7.79 10.61 6.79
N CYS A 88 8.82 9.91 7.25
CA CYS A 88 10.19 10.41 7.25
C CYS A 88 10.90 10.11 5.91
N ASP A 89 11.54 11.13 5.34
CA ASP A 89 12.41 10.98 4.17
C ASP A 89 13.56 11.99 4.20
N ASN A 90 14.79 11.50 4.27
CA ASN A 90 16.04 12.27 4.41
C ASN A 90 16.01 13.19 5.64
N GLY A 91 15.57 12.64 6.78
CA GLY A 91 15.46 13.38 8.05
C GLY A 91 14.41 14.48 8.05
N LYS A 92 13.44 14.44 7.12
CA LYS A 92 12.33 15.40 7.06
C LYS A 92 11.00 14.68 7.16
N ASP A 93 10.09 15.25 7.95
CA ASP A 93 8.70 14.83 8.01
C ASP A 93 7.91 15.43 6.85
N ILE A 94 7.38 14.56 5.99
CA ILE A 94 6.58 14.94 4.83
C ILE A 94 5.16 14.41 5.03
N LYS A 95 4.14 15.24 4.80
CA LYS A 95 2.75 14.81 4.88
C LYS A 95 2.46 13.68 3.91
N VAL A 96 1.88 12.58 4.40
CA VAL A 96 1.51 11.41 3.56
C VAL A 96 0.54 11.81 2.46
N GLN A 97 -0.43 12.69 2.76
CA GLN A 97 -1.37 13.22 1.75
C GLN A 97 -0.67 13.94 0.58
N ASN A 98 0.51 14.55 0.78
CA ASN A 98 1.25 15.16 -0.32
C ASN A 98 1.81 14.11 -1.28
N TRP A 99 2.26 12.96 -0.76
CA TRP A 99 2.68 11.84 -1.58
C TRP A 99 1.48 11.25 -2.34
N VAL A 100 0.35 11.04 -1.67
CA VAL A 100 -0.90 10.60 -2.31
C VAL A 100 -1.26 11.54 -3.46
N ASN A 101 -1.32 12.85 -3.23
CA ASN A 101 -1.65 13.84 -4.25
C ASN A 101 -0.70 13.81 -5.47
N LYS A 102 0.59 13.51 -5.26
CA LYS A 102 1.60 13.44 -6.32
C LYS A 102 1.50 12.15 -7.15
N THR A 103 1.00 11.08 -6.54
CA THR A 103 0.97 9.72 -7.11
C THR A 103 -0.40 9.35 -7.67
N ASP A 104 -1.47 9.97 -7.17
CA ASP A 104 -2.87 9.74 -7.55
C ASP A 104 -3.11 9.79 -9.07
N GLY A 105 -3.76 8.74 -9.59
CA GLY A 105 -4.11 8.57 -10.99
C GLY A 105 -2.99 8.06 -11.90
N LYS A 106 -1.84 7.66 -11.34
CA LYS A 106 -0.80 6.94 -12.08
C LYS A 106 -0.90 5.42 -11.93
N TYR A 107 -1.48 4.96 -10.81
CA TYR A 107 -1.59 3.55 -10.43
C TYR A 107 -3.03 3.23 -10.05
N ALA A 108 -3.41 1.95 -10.12
CA ALA A 108 -4.74 1.52 -9.68
C ALA A 108 -4.87 1.62 -8.16
N GLY A 109 -3.85 1.17 -7.42
CA GLY A 109 -3.81 1.22 -5.96
C GLY A 109 -2.59 1.98 -5.44
N LEU A 110 -2.78 2.77 -4.39
CA LEU A 110 -1.70 3.35 -3.59
C LEU A 110 -1.74 2.70 -2.21
N ILE A 111 -0.68 1.97 -1.87
CA ILE A 111 -0.58 1.18 -0.64
C ILE A 111 0.38 1.90 0.30
N LEU A 112 -0.07 2.21 1.50
CA LEU A 112 0.68 2.98 2.48
C LEU A 112 1.19 2.06 3.59
N CYS A 113 2.46 1.71 3.53
CA CYS A 113 3.19 1.00 4.57
C CYS A 113 3.92 2.03 5.44
N SER A 114 3.14 2.78 6.22
CA SER A 114 3.63 3.85 7.09
C SER A 114 2.72 3.92 8.32
N CYS A 115 3.28 4.02 9.54
CA CYS A 115 2.47 4.04 10.76
C CYS A 115 1.50 5.23 10.79
N ASN A 116 0.25 4.99 11.20
CA ASN A 116 -0.81 6.00 11.29
C ASN A 116 -1.31 6.18 12.74
N PRO A 117 -0.48 6.71 13.67
CA PRO A 117 -0.79 6.74 15.11
C PRO A 117 -2.06 7.51 15.47
N GLY A 118 -2.41 8.51 14.65
CA GLY A 118 -3.59 9.35 14.87
C GLY A 118 -4.84 8.90 14.10
N SER A 119 -4.82 7.71 13.49
CA SER A 119 -5.94 7.17 12.70
C SER A 119 -6.46 8.14 11.64
N TYR A 120 -5.54 8.81 10.96
CA TYR A 120 -5.86 9.81 9.94
C TYR A 120 -6.47 9.14 8.71
N SER A 121 -7.57 9.69 8.20
CA SER A 121 -8.10 9.33 6.90
C SER A 121 -7.41 10.14 5.79
N LEU A 122 -7.17 9.49 4.66
CA LEU A 122 -6.62 10.11 3.46
C LEU A 122 -7.65 10.12 2.34
N ILE A 123 -7.43 10.99 1.36
CA ILE A 123 -8.29 11.07 0.18
C ILE A 123 -7.48 10.97 -1.10
N SER A 124 -8.03 10.27 -2.07
CA SER A 124 -7.59 10.25 -3.47
C SER A 124 -8.74 10.60 -4.40
N LYS A 125 -8.42 11.04 -5.62
CA LYS A 125 -9.43 11.37 -6.64
C LYS A 125 -9.51 10.30 -7.72
N LYS A 126 -8.48 9.49 -7.93
CA LYS A 126 -8.38 8.56 -9.07
C LYS A 126 -7.93 7.16 -8.70
N SER A 127 -7.03 7.01 -7.73
CA SER A 127 -6.49 5.71 -7.29
C SER A 127 -7.20 5.22 -6.03
N VAL A 128 -7.33 3.91 -5.86
CA VAL A 128 -7.77 3.33 -4.58
C VAL A 128 -6.63 3.46 -3.56
N LEU A 129 -6.92 3.76 -2.29
CA LEU A 129 -5.92 3.74 -1.23
C LEU A 129 -6.10 2.51 -0.35
N VAL A 130 -5.00 1.88 0.03
CA VAL A 130 -4.92 0.90 1.11
C VAL A 130 -3.97 1.44 2.16
N TYR A 131 -4.43 1.61 3.40
CA TYR A 131 -3.63 2.26 4.42
C TYR A 131 -3.99 1.77 5.82
N PRO A 132 -3.05 1.74 6.79
CA PRO A 132 -3.34 1.30 8.14
C PRO A 132 -4.20 2.34 8.90
N ASP A 133 -5.11 1.85 9.73
CA ASP A 133 -5.92 2.69 10.62
C ASP A 133 -5.20 3.10 11.92
N SER A 134 -4.00 2.57 12.13
CA SER A 134 -3.24 2.67 13.37
C SER A 134 -1.74 2.53 13.13
N ASP A 135 -0.95 2.49 14.21
CA ASP A 135 0.47 2.16 14.13
C ASP A 135 0.69 0.75 13.55
N ILE A 136 1.67 0.63 12.65
CA ILE A 136 2.10 -0.66 12.15
C ILE A 136 3.20 -1.16 13.10
N ASP A 137 2.90 -2.19 13.89
CA ASP A 137 3.89 -2.90 14.70
C ASP A 137 4.59 -3.93 13.81
N PHE A 138 5.73 -3.56 13.21
CA PHE A 138 6.68 -4.54 12.63
C PHE A 138 7.48 -5.22 13.75
N ILE A 139 6.81 -5.91 14.67
CA ILE A 139 7.51 -6.63 15.76
C ILE A 139 8.13 -7.89 15.18
N GLY A 140 9.40 -7.79 14.82
CA GLY A 140 10.27 -8.91 14.49
C GLY A 140 10.77 -8.82 13.06
N GLY A 141 11.81 -8.00 12.84
CA GLY A 141 12.69 -7.84 11.66
C GLY A 141 12.64 -8.84 10.48
N GLY A 142 11.46 -9.18 9.99
CA GLY A 142 11.23 -10.41 9.23
C GLY A 142 9.89 -10.46 8.51
N GLY A 143 9.34 -9.31 8.10
CA GLY A 143 8.25 -9.27 7.12
C GLY A 143 6.85 -9.53 7.67
N GLU A 144 6.73 -10.28 8.76
CA GLU A 144 5.41 -10.54 9.31
C GLU A 144 4.80 -9.29 9.95
N ILE A 145 3.63 -8.86 9.45
CA ILE A 145 2.70 -7.99 10.18
C ILE A 145 2.07 -8.84 11.31
N THR A 146 2.90 -9.34 12.24
CA THR A 146 2.49 -10.19 13.37
C THR A 146 2.80 -9.50 14.69
N GLY A 147 1.88 -8.62 15.05
CA GLY A 147 1.92 -7.92 16.33
C GLY A 147 0.85 -6.86 16.33
N ARG A 148 -0.30 -7.16 16.94
CA ARG A 148 -1.53 -6.33 16.95
C ARG A 148 -2.30 -6.30 15.62
N ASN A 149 -3.61 -6.13 15.77
CA ASN A 149 -4.60 -6.07 14.70
C ASN A 149 -4.40 -4.81 13.84
N VAL A 150 -3.35 -4.75 13.01
CA VAL A 150 -3.24 -3.68 12.02
C VAL A 150 -4.37 -3.89 11.02
N CYS A 151 -5.41 -3.08 11.15
CA CYS A 151 -6.51 -3.04 10.20
C CYS A 151 -6.08 -2.10 9.07
N PHE A 152 -6.25 -2.59 7.84
CA PHE A 152 -6.07 -1.75 6.66
C PHE A 152 -7.44 -1.30 6.19
N ASP A 153 -7.58 0.00 5.98
CA ASP A 153 -8.73 0.60 5.33
C ASP A 153 -8.56 0.58 3.82
N LEU A 154 -9.68 0.43 3.10
CA LEU A 154 -9.76 0.61 1.66
C LEU A 154 -10.54 1.89 1.35
N TYR A 155 -9.86 2.95 0.92
CA TYR A 155 -10.52 4.18 0.44
C TYR A 155 -10.71 4.14 -1.08
N VAL A 156 -11.93 4.38 -1.53
CA VAL A 156 -12.29 4.42 -2.95
C VAL A 156 -12.69 5.83 -3.36
N PRO A 157 -12.13 6.38 -4.46
CA PRO A 157 -12.50 7.69 -4.96
C PRO A 157 -14.02 7.87 -5.11
N LYS A 158 -14.54 8.97 -4.57
CA LYS A 158 -15.97 9.35 -4.56
C LYS A 158 -16.89 8.46 -3.71
N LYS A 159 -16.42 7.31 -3.20
CA LYS A 159 -17.19 6.44 -2.30
C LYS A 159 -16.76 6.59 -0.83
N GLY A 160 -15.49 6.90 -0.58
CA GLY A 160 -14.92 6.94 0.77
C GLY A 160 -14.38 5.57 1.19
N ASN A 161 -14.26 5.34 2.49
CA ASN A 161 -13.83 4.05 3.03
C ASN A 161 -14.90 2.98 2.82
N ILE A 162 -14.47 1.82 2.33
CA ILE A 162 -15.31 0.65 2.09
C ILE A 162 -15.21 -0.27 3.31
N ASP A 163 -16.34 -0.48 3.98
CA ASP A 163 -16.46 -1.46 5.05
C ASP A 163 -16.58 -2.88 4.47
N SER A 164 -16.01 -3.85 5.18
CA SER A 164 -16.19 -5.29 5.00
C SER A 164 -17.64 -5.71 4.70
N TYR A 165 -18.65 -5.11 5.36
CA TYR A 165 -20.06 -5.48 5.14
C TYR A 165 -20.59 -5.14 3.74
N VAL A 166 -19.96 -4.21 3.04
CA VAL A 166 -20.39 -3.77 1.69
C VAL A 166 -19.43 -4.21 0.58
N MET A 167 -18.27 -4.78 0.93
CA MET A 167 -17.25 -5.20 -0.04
C MET A 167 -17.79 -6.16 -1.11
N GLY A 168 -18.64 -7.13 -0.72
CA GLY A 168 -19.23 -8.08 -1.67
C GLY A 168 -20.09 -7.39 -2.73
N VAL A 169 -20.97 -6.48 -2.31
CA VAL A 169 -21.84 -5.69 -3.22
C VAL A 169 -21.00 -4.80 -4.13
N GLU A 170 -19.96 -4.20 -3.57
CA GLU A 170 -19.00 -3.35 -4.26
C GLU A 170 -18.24 -4.11 -5.37
N LEU A 171 -17.77 -5.32 -5.08
CA LEU A 171 -17.14 -6.21 -6.07
C LEU A 171 -18.12 -6.62 -7.17
N GLU A 172 -19.32 -7.06 -6.82
CA GLU A 172 -20.36 -7.41 -7.80
C GLU A 172 -20.67 -6.25 -8.75
N GLU A 173 -20.69 -5.02 -8.25
CA GLU A 173 -20.91 -3.83 -9.07
C GLU A 173 -19.80 -3.63 -10.11
N LEU A 174 -18.54 -3.80 -9.71
CA LEU A 174 -17.39 -3.69 -10.61
C LEU A 174 -17.38 -4.83 -11.65
N GLU A 175 -17.70 -6.05 -11.24
CA GLU A 175 -17.78 -7.20 -12.14
C GLU A 175 -18.86 -7.03 -13.19
N ARG A 176 -20.04 -6.54 -12.79
CA ARG A 176 -21.12 -6.21 -13.71
C ARG A 176 -20.70 -5.15 -14.72
N LYS A 177 -19.96 -4.11 -14.29
CA LYS A 177 -19.43 -3.07 -15.21
C LYS A 177 -18.45 -3.64 -16.24
N LEU A 178 -17.73 -4.71 -15.88
CA LEU A 178 -16.80 -5.41 -16.76
C LEU A 178 -17.44 -6.57 -17.55
N GLY A 179 -18.74 -6.84 -17.36
CA GLY A 179 -19.43 -7.97 -18.00
C GLY A 179 -18.97 -9.35 -17.51
N ILE A 180 -18.35 -9.42 -16.32
CA ILE A 180 -17.96 -10.68 -15.69
C ILE A 180 -19.22 -11.29 -15.05
N LYS A 181 -19.56 -12.54 -15.38
CA LYS A 181 -20.65 -13.24 -14.71
C LYS A 181 -20.21 -13.62 -13.29
N SER A 182 -20.88 -13.06 -12.29
CA SER A 182 -20.75 -13.53 -10.90
C SER A 182 -21.12 -15.02 -10.86
N LEU A 183 -20.20 -15.85 -10.37
CA LEU A 183 -20.48 -17.24 -10.03
C LEU A 183 -21.21 -17.20 -8.68
N GLY A 184 -22.54 -17.16 -8.74
CA GLY A 184 -23.41 -17.34 -7.58
C GLY A 184 -23.34 -18.75 -7.01
#